data_AF-A0AAV0WNQ1-F1
#
_entry.id   AF-A0AAV0WNQ1-F1
#
_cell.length_a   1.000
_cell.length_b   1.000
_cell.length_c   1.000
_cell.angle_alpha   90.00
_cell.angle_beta   90.00
_cell.angle_gamma   90.00
#
_symmetry.space_group_name_H-M   'P 1'
#
loop_
_entity.id
_entity.type
_entity.pdbx_description
1 polymer ?
#
loop_
_entity_poly.entity_id
_entity_poly.type
_entity_poly.pdbx_seq_one_letter_code
_entity_poly.pdbx_strand_id
1 'polypeptide(L)'
;MFFQAALVGYRTKKVLYFGVKNKFCSVYARVKPNETPKKHDSFKNWKSSDGSAGMEASIVVEGFKQSESTYGIRYHKLIADGDSSVYKQILDERTYKHLTVEKVECRNHLLRNLCRKLRDMTTQKHSGKLEHRQLLGKNILRIRKGIVKAVKYRKSNNHSPRSLQNDIINSVNHVFGEHSKCDSYFCSKPKEFNYIEKMKAIDFDFYSNVLKHLRFLARHSTSLLQNVDSNVVESLNGIIAKLIGGKRIHFAKSRSYQGRCAAATVIKNTKRPMYTLYKTLLHRSPAVKCPSTRLEEQRYKKRVRQNELRVNTYRKRIKFTKENNDEKSYGHFSQKPDMSEEDFNNEKKEF
;
A
#
# COMPACT_ATOMS: atom_id res chain seq x y z
N MET A 1 5.80 9.61 -19.38
CA MET A 1 5.46 8.88 -18.14
C MET A 1 3.97 9.04 -17.86
N PHE A 2 3.32 7.95 -17.47
CA PHE A 2 1.90 7.89 -17.12
C PHE A 2 1.79 7.48 -15.66
N PHE A 3 0.85 8.08 -14.95
CA PHE A 3 0.51 7.70 -13.59
C PHE A 3 -1.01 7.60 -13.46
N GLN A 4 -1.49 6.63 -12.69
CA GLN A 4 -2.90 6.52 -12.33
C GLN A 4 -3.04 6.29 -10.83
N ALA A 5 -4.05 6.91 -10.24
CA ALA A 5 -4.45 6.67 -8.87
C ALA A 5 -5.97 6.51 -8.80
N ALA A 6 -6.44 5.82 -7.76
CA ALA A 6 -7.85 5.58 -7.56
C ALA A 6 -8.22 5.60 -6.08
N LEU A 7 -9.39 6.19 -5.78
CA LEU A 7 -10.02 6.13 -4.48
C LEU A 7 -11.08 5.03 -4.50
N VAL A 8 -11.04 4.16 -3.50
CA VAL A 8 -11.93 3.01 -3.40
C VAL A 8 -12.59 3.00 -2.04
N GLY A 9 -13.92 2.92 -2.03
CA GLY A 9 -14.68 2.87 -0.79
C GLY A 9 -14.33 1.63 0.03
N TYR A 10 -13.94 1.83 1.29
CA TYR A 10 -13.51 0.73 2.15
C TYR A 10 -14.62 -0.31 2.38
N ARG A 11 -15.86 0.13 2.62
CA ARG A 11 -17.00 -0.78 2.86
C ARG A 11 -17.57 -1.34 1.55
N THR A 12 -17.84 -0.48 0.58
CA THR A 12 -18.48 -0.86 -0.70
C THR A 12 -17.55 -1.64 -1.62
N LYS A 13 -16.21 -1.49 -1.45
CA LYS A 13 -15.17 -2.00 -2.35
C LYS A 13 -15.31 -1.50 -3.79
N LYS A 14 -16.11 -0.45 -4.01
CA LYS A 14 -16.32 0.22 -5.30
C LYS A 14 -15.33 1.37 -5.44
N VAL A 15 -14.80 1.53 -6.64
CA VAL A 15 -14.02 2.69 -7.05
C VAL A 15 -14.94 3.90 -7.05
N LEU A 16 -14.60 4.90 -6.24
CA LEU A 16 -15.30 6.17 -6.11
C LEU A 16 -14.72 7.21 -7.06
N TYR A 17 -13.41 7.17 -7.25
CA TYR A 17 -12.72 8.08 -8.14
C TYR A 17 -11.51 7.39 -8.76
N PHE A 18 -11.17 7.75 -10.00
CA PHE A 18 -9.89 7.41 -10.60
C PHE A 18 -9.45 8.58 -11.48
N GLY A 19 -8.14 8.78 -11.56
CA GLY A 19 -7.56 9.78 -12.46
C GLY A 19 -6.29 9.27 -13.10
N VAL A 20 -5.93 9.90 -14.21
CA VAL A 20 -4.73 9.61 -14.99
C VAL A 20 -4.01 10.91 -15.25
N LYS A 21 -2.72 10.96 -14.89
CA LYS A 21 -1.81 12.04 -15.27
C LYS A 21 -0.76 11.54 -16.25
N ASN A 22 -0.42 12.40 -17.21
CA ASN A 22 0.42 12.06 -18.34
C ASN A 22 1.30 13.26 -18.73
N LYS A 23 2.62 13.00 -18.78
CA LYS A 23 3.64 13.95 -19.26
C LYS A 23 3.91 13.86 -20.76
N PHE A 24 3.52 12.77 -21.40
CA PHE A 24 3.93 12.45 -22.75
C PHE A 24 2.81 12.74 -23.75
N CYS A 25 3.15 13.45 -24.83
CA CYS A 25 2.31 13.48 -26.02
C CYS A 25 3.18 13.16 -27.23
N SER A 26 2.73 12.20 -28.04
CA SER A 26 3.48 11.74 -29.21
C SER A 26 3.60 12.80 -30.31
N VAL A 27 2.63 13.72 -30.41
CA VAL A 27 2.70 14.79 -31.41
C VAL A 27 3.80 15.76 -31.02
N TYR A 28 3.77 16.29 -29.79
CA TYR A 28 4.82 17.17 -29.26
C TYR A 28 6.21 16.52 -29.24
N ALA A 29 6.31 15.22 -28.94
CA ALA A 29 7.60 14.52 -28.90
C ALA A 29 8.23 14.28 -30.28
N ARG A 30 7.48 14.47 -31.36
CA ARG A 30 7.94 14.26 -32.75
C ARG A 30 8.21 15.56 -33.49
N VAL A 31 7.92 16.70 -32.88
CA VAL A 31 8.19 18.02 -33.47
C VAL A 31 9.69 18.28 -33.41
N LYS A 32 10.26 18.76 -34.51
CA LYS A 32 11.67 19.17 -34.56
C LYS A 32 11.88 20.46 -33.74
N PRO A 33 13.11 20.72 -33.24
CA PRO A 33 13.44 22.04 -32.71
C PRO A 33 13.18 23.06 -33.83
N ASN A 34 12.31 24.04 -33.60
CA ASN A 34 11.89 25.11 -34.54
C ASN A 34 10.63 24.86 -35.37
N GLU A 35 9.93 23.74 -35.20
CA GLU A 35 8.60 23.56 -35.81
C GLU A 35 7.48 23.75 -34.78
N THR A 36 6.32 24.24 -35.22
CA THR A 36 5.12 24.24 -34.38
C THR A 36 4.39 22.89 -34.49
N PRO A 37 3.95 22.30 -33.36
CA PRO A 37 3.18 21.07 -33.39
C PRO A 37 1.88 21.27 -34.18
N LYS A 38 1.53 20.29 -35.02
CA LYS A 38 0.20 20.23 -35.65
C LYS A 38 -0.88 20.31 -34.57
N LYS A 39 -1.96 21.07 -34.85
CA LYS A 39 -3.13 21.17 -33.96
C LYS A 39 -3.70 19.77 -33.71
N HIS A 40 -3.82 19.39 -32.45
CA HIS A 40 -4.34 18.09 -32.02
C HIS A 40 -4.88 18.16 -30.59
N ASP A 41 -5.70 17.18 -30.23
CA ASP A 41 -6.14 16.98 -28.85
C ASP A 41 -5.00 16.37 -28.02
N SER A 42 -4.30 17.24 -27.30
CA SER A 42 -3.22 16.80 -26.42
C SER A 42 -3.78 16.12 -25.17
N PHE A 43 -3.33 14.90 -24.91
CA PHE A 43 -3.61 14.18 -23.66
C PHE A 43 -2.50 14.37 -22.62
N LYS A 44 -1.64 15.38 -22.80
CA LYS A 44 -0.66 15.81 -21.80
C LYS A 44 -1.36 16.74 -20.82
N ASN A 45 -1.51 16.29 -19.58
CA ASN A 45 -2.18 17.03 -18.50
C ASN A 45 -1.28 17.19 -17.27
N TRP A 46 0.02 16.99 -17.45
CA TRP A 46 1.05 17.21 -16.44
C TRP A 46 2.27 17.86 -17.09
N LYS A 47 2.81 18.90 -16.45
CA LYS A 47 3.95 19.63 -17.00
C LYS A 47 5.20 18.74 -16.98
N SER A 48 6.05 18.89 -17.99
CA SER A 48 7.30 18.11 -18.05
C SER A 48 8.27 18.49 -16.93
N SER A 49 8.23 19.76 -16.51
CA SER A 49 9.02 20.33 -15.41
C SER A 49 8.68 19.75 -14.03
N ASP A 50 7.43 19.38 -13.82
CA ASP A 50 6.93 19.00 -12.50
C ASP A 50 7.26 17.55 -12.22
N GLY A 51 7.72 17.20 -11.02
CA GLY A 51 8.10 15.82 -10.64
C GLY A 51 7.01 14.79 -10.94
N SER A 52 7.42 13.58 -11.36
CA SER A 52 6.44 12.52 -11.70
C SER A 52 5.76 11.96 -10.45
N ALA A 53 6.43 11.99 -9.31
CA ALA A 53 5.88 11.54 -8.04
C ALA A 53 4.73 12.45 -7.53
N GLY A 54 4.65 13.71 -7.97
CA GLY A 54 3.52 14.60 -7.64
C GLY A 54 2.20 14.23 -8.34
N MET A 55 2.26 13.40 -9.40
CA MET A 55 1.06 13.00 -10.14
C MET A 55 0.07 12.24 -9.26
N GLU A 56 0.55 11.31 -8.43
CA GLU A 56 -0.31 10.52 -7.54
C GLU A 56 -1.10 11.41 -6.59
N ALA A 57 -0.37 12.28 -5.89
CA ALA A 57 -0.91 13.14 -4.88
C ALA A 57 -1.94 14.11 -5.49
N SER A 58 -1.65 14.69 -6.67
CA SER A 58 -2.59 15.53 -7.40
C SER A 58 -3.92 14.82 -7.74
N ILE A 59 -3.85 13.56 -8.21
CA ILE A 59 -5.04 12.78 -8.57
C ILE A 59 -5.86 12.49 -7.31
N VAL A 60 -5.20 12.13 -6.22
CA VAL A 60 -5.87 11.85 -4.95
C VAL A 60 -6.57 13.10 -4.43
N VAL A 61 -5.90 14.26 -4.40
CA VAL A 61 -6.49 15.53 -3.99
C VAL A 61 -7.69 15.90 -4.87
N GLU A 62 -7.59 15.75 -6.20
CA GLU A 62 -8.72 15.95 -7.12
C GLU A 62 -9.90 15.06 -6.76
N GLY A 63 -9.66 13.79 -6.43
CA GLY A 63 -10.68 12.85 -6.00
C GLY A 63 -11.35 13.22 -4.66
N PHE A 64 -10.62 13.85 -3.74
CA PHE A 64 -11.19 14.39 -2.50
C PHE A 64 -12.06 15.62 -2.80
N LYS A 65 -11.57 16.57 -3.59
CA LYS A 65 -12.32 17.80 -3.96
C LYS A 65 -13.63 17.49 -4.71
N GLN A 66 -13.65 16.44 -5.54
CA GLN A 66 -14.84 16.06 -6.31
C GLN A 66 -15.86 15.22 -5.53
N SER A 67 -15.53 14.74 -4.33
CA SER A 67 -16.37 13.80 -3.60
C SER A 67 -17.74 14.39 -3.21
N GLU A 68 -17.77 15.64 -2.76
CA GLU A 68 -19.00 16.34 -2.38
C GLU A 68 -19.88 16.64 -3.59
N SER A 69 -19.31 17.19 -4.66
CA SER A 69 -20.08 17.54 -5.85
C SER A 69 -20.62 16.32 -6.60
N THR A 70 -19.86 15.21 -6.60
CA THR A 70 -20.24 14.01 -7.36
C THR A 70 -21.20 13.11 -6.60
N TYR A 71 -21.00 12.95 -5.29
CA TYR A 71 -21.72 11.94 -4.49
C TYR A 71 -22.38 12.52 -3.22
N GLY A 72 -22.14 13.78 -2.88
CA GLY A 72 -22.60 14.36 -1.61
C GLY A 72 -21.94 13.75 -0.37
N ILE A 73 -20.72 13.20 -0.50
CA ILE A 73 -20.02 12.52 0.60
C ILE A 73 -18.68 13.20 0.91
N ARG A 74 -18.24 13.09 2.17
CA ARG A 74 -16.91 13.49 2.62
C ARG A 74 -16.10 12.28 3.06
N TYR A 75 -14.81 12.27 2.76
CA TYR A 75 -13.89 11.22 3.20
C TYR A 75 -13.20 11.59 4.51
N HIS A 76 -13.60 10.97 5.61
CA HIS A 76 -12.95 11.22 6.91
C HIS A 76 -11.65 10.43 7.12
N LYS A 77 -11.55 9.19 6.60
CA LYS A 77 -10.36 8.33 6.78
C LYS A 77 -9.74 7.92 5.46
N LEU A 78 -8.42 8.07 5.35
CA LEU A 78 -7.62 7.64 4.22
C LEU A 78 -6.78 6.42 4.60
N ILE A 79 -7.02 5.29 3.95
CA ILE A 79 -6.19 4.10 4.08
C ILE A 79 -5.10 4.15 3.00
N ALA A 80 -3.87 4.43 3.40
CA ALA A 80 -2.76 4.59 2.47
C ALA A 80 -1.55 3.70 2.85
N ASP A 81 -0.65 3.51 1.89
CA ASP A 81 0.72 3.10 2.21
C ASP A 81 1.46 4.29 2.85
N GLY A 82 2.62 4.03 3.44
CA GLY A 82 3.44 5.01 4.17
C GLY A 82 3.97 6.19 3.32
N ASP A 83 3.46 6.41 2.12
CA ASP A 83 3.81 7.53 1.24
C ASP A 83 3.24 8.83 1.84
N SER A 84 4.15 9.68 2.30
CA SER A 84 3.82 10.83 3.15
C SER A 84 3.43 12.08 2.39
N SER A 85 3.84 12.19 1.12
CA SER A 85 3.58 13.34 0.26
C SER A 85 2.11 13.50 -0.08
N VAL A 86 1.39 12.40 -0.34
CA VAL A 86 -0.04 12.41 -0.66
C VAL A 86 -0.87 12.94 0.51
N TYR A 87 -0.62 12.42 1.71
CA TYR A 87 -1.39 12.82 2.89
C TYR A 87 -1.14 14.28 3.28
N LYS A 88 0.12 14.74 3.19
CA LYS A 88 0.45 16.15 3.43
C LYS A 88 -0.33 17.08 2.50
N GLN A 89 -0.36 16.79 1.20
CA GLN A 89 -1.10 17.62 0.24
C GLN A 89 -2.62 17.66 0.52
N ILE A 90 -3.21 16.57 1.02
CA ILE A 90 -4.64 16.56 1.40
C ILE A 90 -4.90 17.50 2.58
N LEU A 91 -3.98 17.54 3.55
CA LEU A 91 -4.08 18.43 4.71
C LEU A 91 -3.87 19.90 4.31
N ASP A 92 -2.85 20.17 3.50
CA ASP A 92 -2.52 21.51 3.01
C ASP A 92 -3.69 22.10 2.22
N GLU A 93 -4.36 21.29 1.40
CA GLU A 93 -5.47 21.72 0.56
C GLU A 93 -6.80 21.87 1.29
N ARG A 94 -6.87 21.51 2.58
CA ARG A 94 -8.06 21.66 3.45
C ARG A 94 -9.37 21.34 2.72
N THR A 95 -9.40 20.16 2.08
CA THR A 95 -10.48 19.78 1.14
C THR A 95 -11.89 19.85 1.72
N TYR A 96 -12.05 19.80 3.04
CA TYR A 96 -13.32 19.98 3.74
C TYR A 96 -13.20 21.01 4.86
N LYS A 97 -14.15 21.95 4.94
CA LYS A 97 -14.11 23.10 5.86
C LYS A 97 -14.09 22.73 7.36
N HIS A 98 -14.78 21.65 7.75
CA HIS A 98 -14.95 21.23 9.15
C HIS A 98 -14.61 19.75 9.36
N LEU A 99 -13.72 19.20 8.53
CA LEU A 99 -13.34 17.79 8.62
C LEU A 99 -11.86 17.61 8.27
N THR A 100 -11.06 17.28 9.29
CA THR A 100 -9.68 16.85 9.09
C THR A 100 -9.67 15.37 8.69
N VAL A 101 -8.95 15.08 7.60
CA VAL A 101 -8.80 13.70 7.10
C VAL A 101 -7.80 12.98 8.00
N GLU A 102 -8.16 11.82 8.53
CA GLU A 102 -7.26 10.96 9.30
C GLU A 102 -6.55 9.96 8.39
N LYS A 103 -5.23 9.84 8.52
CA LYS A 103 -4.48 8.76 7.88
C LYS A 103 -4.55 7.47 8.70
N VAL A 104 -4.84 6.37 8.01
CA VAL A 104 -4.74 5.01 8.56
C VAL A 104 -3.73 4.24 7.74
N GLU A 105 -2.65 3.81 8.39
CA GLU A 105 -1.59 3.08 7.73
C GLU A 105 -2.02 1.65 7.35
N CYS A 106 -1.64 1.22 6.15
CA CYS A 106 -1.92 -0.14 5.69
C CYS A 106 -1.11 -1.17 6.51
N ARG A 107 -1.81 -2.02 7.28
CA ARG A 107 -1.19 -3.10 8.10
C ARG A 107 -0.22 -3.96 7.29
N ASN A 108 -0.61 -4.34 6.07
CA ASN A 108 0.22 -5.20 5.23
C ASN A 108 1.54 -4.50 4.89
N HIS A 109 1.53 -3.20 4.63
CA HIS A 109 2.72 -2.43 4.31
C HIS A 109 3.61 -2.23 5.54
N LEU A 110 3.03 -1.87 6.69
CA LEU A 110 3.76 -1.77 7.96
C LEU A 110 4.51 -3.07 8.31
N LEU A 111 3.82 -4.21 8.27
CA LEU A 111 4.41 -5.52 8.58
C LEU A 111 5.46 -5.95 7.54
N ARG A 112 5.23 -5.64 6.25
CA ARG A 112 6.22 -5.88 5.19
C ARG A 112 7.47 -5.02 5.39
N ASN A 113 7.31 -3.76 5.77
CA ASN A 113 8.41 -2.83 6.04
C ASN A 113 9.25 -3.32 7.21
N LEU A 114 8.62 -3.73 8.33
CA LEU A 114 9.33 -4.35 9.45
C LEU A 114 10.14 -5.57 9.00
N CYS A 115 9.50 -6.51 8.30
CA CYS A 115 10.19 -7.73 7.85
C CYS A 115 11.35 -7.44 6.90
N ARG A 116 11.24 -6.41 6.07
CA ARG A 116 12.32 -5.97 5.18
C ARG A 116 13.49 -5.43 6.00
N LYS A 117 13.25 -4.46 6.88
CA LYS A 117 14.29 -3.87 7.74
C LYS A 117 15.01 -4.92 8.58
N LEU A 118 14.27 -5.83 9.22
CA LEU A 118 14.86 -6.95 9.97
C LEU A 118 15.70 -7.86 9.07
N ARG A 119 15.26 -8.12 7.84
CA ARG A 119 16.01 -8.93 6.88
C ARG A 119 17.28 -8.22 6.41
N ASP A 120 17.22 -6.92 6.18
CA ASP A 120 18.39 -6.15 5.79
C ASP A 120 19.48 -6.28 6.87
N MET A 121 19.12 -6.20 8.15
CA MET A 121 20.04 -6.45 9.28
C MET A 121 20.66 -7.86 9.27
N THR A 122 19.95 -8.88 8.76
CA THR A 122 20.53 -10.24 8.66
C THR A 122 21.60 -10.35 7.58
N THR A 123 21.49 -9.54 6.53
CA THR A 123 22.40 -9.55 5.37
C THR A 123 23.64 -8.67 5.57
N GLN A 124 23.49 -7.56 6.29
CA GLN A 124 24.56 -6.59 6.50
C GLN A 124 25.57 -7.10 7.54
N LYS A 125 26.83 -7.31 7.14
CA LYS A 125 27.89 -7.84 8.01
C LYS A 125 28.15 -6.95 9.23
N HIS A 126 28.06 -5.64 9.06
CA HIS A 126 28.30 -4.64 10.12
C HIS A 126 27.16 -4.52 11.12
N SER A 127 25.99 -5.11 10.87
CA SER A 127 24.84 -4.94 11.77
C SER A 127 24.97 -5.71 13.08
N GLY A 128 25.76 -6.80 13.12
CA GLY A 128 25.97 -7.62 14.32
C GLY A 128 26.66 -8.95 14.02
N LYS A 129 26.94 -9.73 15.05
CA LYS A 129 27.61 -11.04 14.90
C LYS A 129 26.77 -12.00 14.07
N LEU A 130 27.47 -12.92 13.40
CA LEU A 130 26.86 -13.87 12.47
C LEU A 130 25.77 -14.73 13.15
N GLU A 131 26.03 -15.21 14.37
CA GLU A 131 25.10 -16.04 15.13
C GLU A 131 23.78 -15.33 15.40
N HIS A 132 23.84 -14.09 15.87
CA HIS A 132 22.67 -13.26 16.14
C HIS A 132 21.89 -12.90 14.87
N ARG A 133 22.59 -12.60 13.76
CA ARG A 133 21.96 -12.37 12.46
C ARG A 133 21.24 -13.61 11.94
N GLN A 134 21.84 -14.80 12.06
CA GLN A 134 21.20 -16.06 11.67
C GLN A 134 19.99 -16.37 12.56
N LEU A 135 20.10 -16.14 13.87
CA LEU A 135 19.01 -16.34 14.82
C LEU A 135 17.82 -15.42 14.50
N LEU A 136 18.06 -14.13 14.24
CA LEU A 136 17.02 -13.20 13.80
C LEU A 136 16.38 -13.67 12.50
N GLY A 137 17.18 -14.06 11.51
CA GLY A 137 16.71 -14.51 10.19
C GLY A 137 15.74 -15.68 10.23
N LYS A 138 16.01 -16.68 11.09
CA LYS A 138 15.11 -17.82 11.34
C LYS A 138 13.77 -17.39 11.96
N ASN A 139 13.78 -16.31 12.73
CA ASN A 139 12.67 -15.90 13.60
C ASN A 139 11.81 -14.72 13.10
N ILE A 140 12.18 -14.02 12.02
CA ILE A 140 11.43 -12.86 11.48
C ILE A 140 9.93 -13.18 11.28
N LEU A 141 9.62 -14.35 10.74
CA LEU A 141 8.22 -14.74 10.51
C LEU A 141 7.48 -15.11 11.80
N ARG A 142 8.18 -15.62 12.84
CA ARG A 142 7.62 -15.88 14.17
C ARG A 142 7.24 -14.56 14.84
N ILE A 143 8.12 -13.56 14.78
CA ILE A 143 7.87 -12.18 15.27
C ILE A 143 6.62 -11.60 14.58
N ARG A 144 6.58 -11.63 13.24
CA ARG A 144 5.43 -11.14 12.48
C ARG A 144 4.12 -11.85 12.86
N LYS A 145 4.15 -13.18 13.02
CA LYS A 145 2.96 -13.95 13.42
C LYS A 145 2.48 -13.54 14.81
N GLY A 146 3.40 -13.36 15.77
CA GLY A 146 3.10 -12.85 17.11
C GLY A 146 2.38 -11.50 17.05
N ILE A 147 2.93 -10.54 16.32
CA ILE A 147 2.32 -9.22 16.14
C ILE A 147 0.91 -9.32 15.52
N VAL A 148 0.74 -10.15 14.48
CA VAL A 148 -0.58 -10.33 13.85
C VAL A 148 -1.60 -10.94 14.83
N LYS A 149 -1.17 -11.87 15.70
CA LYS A 149 -2.03 -12.45 16.75
C LYS A 149 -2.41 -11.39 17.78
N ALA A 150 -1.44 -10.58 18.24
CA ALA A 150 -1.68 -9.48 19.18
C ALA A 150 -2.67 -8.45 18.61
N VAL A 151 -2.48 -8.00 17.37
CA VAL A 151 -3.41 -7.08 16.70
C VAL A 151 -4.82 -7.63 16.63
N LYS A 152 -4.99 -8.92 16.28
CA LYS A 152 -6.31 -9.57 16.23
C LYS A 152 -6.96 -9.62 17.62
N TYR A 153 -6.22 -10.06 18.63
CA TYR A 153 -6.70 -10.17 19.99
C TYR A 153 -7.12 -8.80 20.57
N ARG A 154 -6.24 -7.80 20.48
CA ARG A 154 -6.50 -6.45 21.00
C ARG A 154 -7.66 -5.76 20.30
N LYS A 155 -7.84 -6.00 18.99
CA LYS A 155 -9.00 -5.51 18.23
C LYS A 155 -10.31 -6.16 18.70
N SER A 156 -10.31 -7.46 19.00
CA SER A 156 -11.52 -8.16 19.45
C SER A 156 -11.95 -7.77 20.87
N ASN A 157 -11.01 -7.37 21.72
CA ASN A 157 -11.25 -7.05 23.13
C ASN A 157 -11.24 -5.53 23.43
N ASN A 158 -11.33 -4.67 22.42
CA ASN A 158 -11.39 -3.20 22.54
C ASN A 158 -10.31 -2.58 23.46
N HIS A 159 -9.09 -3.12 23.43
CA HIS A 159 -8.01 -2.64 24.28
C HIS A 159 -7.36 -1.35 23.77
N SER A 160 -6.70 -0.63 24.68
CA SER A 160 -5.95 0.60 24.40
C SER A 160 -4.81 0.38 23.38
N PRO A 161 -4.52 1.36 22.50
CA PRO A 161 -3.32 1.37 21.66
C PRO A 161 -2.02 1.07 22.41
N ARG A 162 -1.92 1.52 23.67
CA ARG A 162 -0.74 1.30 24.53
C ARG A 162 -0.51 -0.18 24.83
N SER A 163 -1.57 -0.95 25.04
CA SER A 163 -1.45 -2.39 25.26
C SER A 163 -0.87 -3.08 24.02
N LEU A 164 -1.28 -2.67 22.82
CA LEU A 164 -0.73 -3.21 21.59
C LEU A 164 0.74 -2.78 21.37
N GLN A 165 1.12 -1.56 21.76
CA GLN A 165 2.52 -1.11 21.72
C GLN A 165 3.42 -2.03 22.54
N ASN A 166 2.99 -2.34 23.77
CA ASN A 166 3.70 -3.26 24.67
C ASN A 166 3.81 -4.66 24.06
N ASP A 167 2.74 -5.19 23.46
CA ASP A 167 2.78 -6.49 22.79
C ASP A 167 3.76 -6.52 21.62
N ILE A 168 3.81 -5.45 20.81
CA ILE A 168 4.71 -5.35 19.65
C ILE A 168 6.16 -5.35 20.11
N ILE A 169 6.49 -4.58 21.14
CA ILE A 169 7.86 -4.52 21.68
C ILE A 169 8.22 -5.86 22.32
N ASN A 170 7.32 -6.45 23.10
CA ASN A 170 7.53 -7.72 23.76
C ASN A 170 7.60 -8.92 22.78
N SER A 171 7.10 -8.78 21.55
CA SER A 171 7.13 -9.84 20.54
C SER A 171 8.55 -10.35 20.24
N VAL A 172 9.56 -9.49 20.34
CA VAL A 172 10.98 -9.88 20.15
C VAL A 172 11.50 -10.64 21.35
N ASN A 173 11.25 -10.13 22.55
CA ASN A 173 11.66 -10.77 23.80
C ASN A 173 11.07 -12.17 23.91
N HIS A 174 9.76 -12.29 23.64
CA HIS A 174 9.06 -13.58 23.60
C HIS A 174 9.69 -14.57 22.62
N VAL A 175 10.06 -14.12 21.41
CA VAL A 175 10.61 -14.99 20.37
C VAL A 175 12.05 -15.44 20.69
N PHE A 176 12.78 -14.68 21.49
CA PHE A 176 14.15 -14.99 21.91
C PHE A 176 14.23 -15.59 23.33
N GLY A 177 13.10 -16.01 23.91
CA GLY A 177 13.04 -16.77 25.15
C GLY A 177 12.84 -15.96 26.44
N GLU A 178 12.72 -14.63 26.37
CA GLU A 178 12.38 -13.80 27.53
C GLU A 178 10.85 -13.67 27.66
N HIS A 179 10.28 -14.31 28.67
CA HIS A 179 8.83 -14.40 28.90
C HIS A 179 8.32 -13.55 30.08
N SER A 180 9.18 -12.73 30.69
CA SER A 180 8.89 -11.91 31.88
C SER A 180 7.69 -10.98 31.70
N LYS A 181 7.54 -10.39 30.51
CA LYS A 181 6.50 -9.41 30.17
C LYS A 181 5.42 -9.96 29.23
N CYS A 182 5.30 -11.29 29.13
CA CYS A 182 4.28 -11.91 28.29
C CYS A 182 2.92 -11.98 28.99
N ASP A 183 1.89 -11.44 28.34
CA ASP A 183 0.50 -11.67 28.75
C ASP A 183 0.09 -13.14 28.54
N SER A 184 -0.88 -13.60 29.34
CA SER A 184 -1.37 -14.98 29.37
C SER A 184 -1.90 -15.48 28.02
N TYR A 185 -2.53 -14.62 27.21
CA TYR A 185 -3.03 -15.01 25.88
C TYR A 185 -1.93 -15.14 24.81
N PHE A 186 -0.77 -14.52 25.06
CA PHE A 186 0.33 -14.42 24.11
C PHE A 186 1.31 -15.59 24.25
N CYS A 187 1.53 -16.05 25.48
CA CYS A 187 2.50 -17.09 25.79
C CYS A 187 1.85 -18.29 26.50
N SER A 188 1.89 -19.44 25.83
CA SER A 188 1.74 -20.74 26.48
C SER A 188 3.15 -21.22 26.78
N LYS A 189 3.55 -21.36 28.04
CA LYS A 189 4.96 -21.55 28.44
C LYS A 189 5.51 -22.94 28.04
N PRO A 190 6.51 -23.02 27.16
CA PRO A 190 7.65 -23.92 27.35
C PRO A 190 8.92 -23.09 27.62
N LYS A 191 9.76 -23.55 28.56
CA LYS A 191 11.04 -22.88 28.88
C LYS A 191 12.02 -23.03 27.70
N GLU A 192 12.14 -22.02 26.86
CA GLU A 192 13.20 -21.90 25.85
C GLU A 192 14.45 -21.24 26.47
N PHE A 193 15.63 -21.47 25.89
CA PHE A 193 16.88 -20.81 26.30
C PHE A 193 16.76 -19.29 26.08
N ASN A 194 17.13 -18.48 27.09
CA ASN A 194 17.04 -17.01 26.98
C ASN A 194 18.22 -16.46 26.18
N TYR A 195 17.99 -16.15 24.90
CA TYR A 195 19.00 -15.54 24.02
C TYR A 195 19.14 -14.03 24.23
N ILE A 196 18.18 -13.37 24.90
CA ILE A 196 18.21 -11.91 25.10
C ILE A 196 19.36 -11.48 25.99
N GLU A 197 19.62 -12.20 27.08
CA GLU A 197 20.72 -11.87 28.01
C GLU A 197 22.08 -11.93 27.30
N LYS A 198 22.31 -13.00 26.52
CA LYS A 198 23.51 -13.12 25.69
C LYS A 198 23.61 -12.02 24.64
N MET A 199 22.52 -11.71 23.95
CA MET A 199 22.49 -10.63 22.96
C MET A 199 22.79 -9.26 23.58
N LYS A 200 22.23 -8.96 24.76
CA LYS A 200 22.49 -7.71 25.49
C LYS A 200 23.94 -7.60 25.96
N ALA A 201 24.52 -8.69 26.44
CA ALA A 201 25.91 -8.71 26.90
C ALA A 201 26.93 -8.61 25.76
N ILE A 202 26.62 -9.22 24.61
CA ILE A 202 27.60 -9.43 23.53
C ILE A 202 27.42 -8.43 22.37
N ASP A 203 26.18 -8.18 21.93
CA ASP A 203 25.84 -7.35 20.77
C ASP A 203 24.67 -6.40 21.11
N PHE A 204 24.88 -5.53 22.10
CA PHE A 204 23.86 -4.57 22.56
C PHE A 204 23.31 -3.72 21.41
N ASP A 205 24.18 -3.23 20.52
CA ASP A 205 23.78 -2.38 19.39
C ASP A 205 22.88 -3.12 18.39
N PHE A 206 23.11 -4.41 18.14
CA PHE A 206 22.25 -5.21 17.28
C PHE A 206 20.85 -5.33 17.89
N TYR A 207 20.77 -5.64 19.19
CA TYR A 207 19.50 -5.75 19.91
C TYR A 207 18.76 -4.40 19.92
N SER A 208 19.45 -3.29 20.20
CA SER A 208 18.89 -1.94 20.17
C SER A 208 18.35 -1.58 18.78
N ASN A 209 19.08 -1.92 17.71
CA ASN A 209 18.64 -1.70 16.34
C ASN A 209 17.41 -2.54 15.96
N VAL A 210 17.32 -3.78 16.42
CA VAL A 210 16.10 -4.60 16.25
C VAL A 210 14.94 -3.92 16.95
N LEU A 211 15.08 -3.55 18.22
CA LEU A 211 14.04 -2.86 18.98
C LEU A 211 13.63 -1.53 18.36
N LYS A 212 14.57 -0.76 17.79
CA LYS A 212 14.27 0.49 17.07
C LYS A 212 13.26 0.25 15.93
N HIS A 213 13.37 -0.84 15.19
CA HIS A 213 12.41 -1.18 14.14
C HIS A 213 11.05 -1.61 14.69
N LEU A 214 11.00 -2.27 15.84
CA LEU A 214 9.73 -2.61 16.50
C LEU A 214 9.06 -1.39 17.13
N ARG A 215 9.82 -0.49 17.76
CA ARG A 215 9.33 0.79 18.28
C ARG A 215 8.72 1.63 17.16
N PHE A 216 9.38 1.70 16.00
CA PHE A 216 8.81 2.34 14.82
C PHE A 216 7.46 1.74 14.42
N LEU A 217 7.31 0.41 14.47
CA LEU A 217 6.02 -0.22 14.19
C LEU A 217 4.98 0.06 15.30
N ALA A 218 5.40 0.06 16.57
CA ALA A 218 4.56 0.31 17.73
C ALA A 218 3.95 1.72 17.71
N ARG A 219 4.65 2.73 17.17
CA ARG A 219 4.08 4.07 16.95
C ARG A 219 2.80 4.05 16.12
N HIS A 220 2.68 3.09 15.19
CA HIS A 220 1.49 2.93 14.36
C HIS A 220 0.42 2.01 14.96
N SER A 221 0.41 1.81 16.29
CA SER A 221 -0.55 0.92 16.96
C SER A 221 -2.01 1.33 16.77
N THR A 222 -2.30 2.63 16.76
CA THR A 222 -3.64 3.18 16.46
C THR A 222 -4.13 2.73 15.08
N SER A 223 -3.28 2.82 14.05
CA SER A 223 -3.56 2.32 12.71
C SER A 223 -3.66 0.79 12.65
N LEU A 224 -2.78 0.07 13.36
CA LEU A 224 -2.78 -1.39 13.39
C LEU A 224 -4.03 -1.96 14.04
N LEU A 225 -4.58 -1.32 15.07
CA LEU A 225 -5.84 -1.71 15.71
C LEU A 225 -7.04 -1.64 14.75
N GLN A 226 -7.05 -0.68 13.81
CA GLN A 226 -8.08 -0.66 12.77
C GLN A 226 -7.99 -1.91 11.87
N ASN A 227 -6.79 -2.51 11.74
CA ASN A 227 -6.54 -3.78 11.07
C ASN A 227 -7.04 -3.78 9.61
N VAL A 228 -6.70 -2.71 8.87
CA VAL A 228 -7.11 -2.48 7.49
C VAL A 228 -5.96 -2.67 6.50
N ASP A 229 -6.29 -2.88 5.23
CA ASP A 229 -5.31 -2.93 4.14
C ASP A 229 -5.82 -2.31 2.82
N SER A 230 -4.86 -1.97 1.96
CA SER A 230 -5.07 -1.35 0.64
C SER A 230 -5.16 -2.38 -0.51
N ASN A 231 -5.36 -3.67 -0.19
CA ASN A 231 -5.40 -4.74 -1.20
C ASN A 231 -6.49 -4.54 -2.26
N VAL A 232 -7.54 -3.79 -1.93
CA VAL A 232 -8.64 -3.49 -2.87
C VAL A 232 -8.16 -2.66 -4.05
N VAL A 233 -7.27 -1.69 -3.79
CA VAL A 233 -6.62 -0.84 -4.81
C VAL A 233 -5.60 -1.67 -5.58
N GLU A 234 -4.79 -2.49 -4.90
CA GLU A 234 -3.87 -3.44 -5.57
C GLU A 234 -4.63 -4.36 -6.55
N SER A 235 -5.83 -4.80 -6.17
CA SER A 235 -6.70 -5.60 -7.05
C SER A 235 -7.21 -4.82 -8.27
N LEU A 236 -7.50 -3.52 -8.16
CA LEU A 236 -7.85 -2.68 -9.32
C LEU A 236 -6.65 -2.55 -10.24
N ASN A 237 -5.47 -2.26 -9.68
CA ASN A 237 -4.21 -2.16 -10.44
C ASN A 237 -3.91 -3.47 -11.19
N GLY A 238 -4.24 -4.63 -10.61
CA GLY A 238 -4.15 -5.92 -11.28
C GLY A 238 -5.14 -6.12 -12.46
N ILE A 239 -6.30 -5.46 -12.46
CA ILE A 239 -7.24 -5.45 -13.60
C ILE A 239 -6.71 -4.49 -14.68
N ILE A 240 -6.29 -3.29 -14.28
CA ILE A 240 -5.69 -2.28 -15.16
C ILE A 240 -4.50 -2.90 -15.92
N ALA A 241 -3.57 -3.56 -15.21
CA ALA A 241 -2.41 -4.19 -15.83
C ALA A 241 -2.78 -5.26 -16.88
N LYS A 242 -3.90 -5.99 -16.68
CA LYS A 242 -4.39 -6.98 -17.64
C LYS A 242 -4.97 -6.33 -18.89
N LEU A 243 -5.73 -5.24 -18.74
CA LEU A 243 -6.28 -4.50 -19.86
C LEU A 243 -5.20 -3.75 -20.63
N ILE A 244 -4.16 -3.28 -19.96
CA ILE A 244 -3.00 -2.61 -20.56
C ILE A 244 -2.01 -3.63 -21.16
N GLY A 245 -2.14 -4.93 -20.91
CA GLY A 245 -1.18 -5.92 -21.44
C GLY A 245 0.22 -5.85 -20.78
N GLY A 246 0.35 -5.15 -19.66
CA GLY A 246 1.61 -4.93 -18.94
C GLY A 246 2.55 -3.94 -19.66
N LYS A 247 3.84 -3.96 -19.31
CA LYS A 247 4.88 -3.09 -19.90
C LYS A 247 5.15 -3.38 -21.39
N ARG A 248 4.53 -4.40 -21.97
CA ARG A 248 4.82 -4.92 -23.33
C ARG A 248 4.23 -4.07 -24.45
N ILE A 249 3.20 -3.26 -24.19
CA ILE A 249 2.51 -2.48 -25.23
C ILE A 249 2.40 -1.03 -24.79
N HIS A 250 2.92 -0.12 -25.61
CA HIS A 250 2.93 1.31 -25.32
C HIS A 250 1.59 1.96 -25.70
N PHE A 251 0.67 2.03 -24.74
CA PHE A 251 -0.65 2.68 -24.90
C PHE A 251 -0.62 4.20 -24.70
N ALA A 252 0.55 4.82 -24.88
CA ALA A 252 0.71 6.28 -24.74
C ALA A 252 0.10 7.09 -25.89
N LYS A 253 -0.31 6.41 -26.97
CA LYS A 253 -0.92 7.05 -28.13
C LYS A 253 -2.44 7.18 -27.87
N SER A 254 -2.95 8.40 -27.91
CA SER A 254 -4.39 8.75 -27.73
C SER A 254 -4.97 8.49 -26.32
N ARG A 255 -6.28 8.71 -26.11
CA ARG A 255 -7.07 8.40 -24.88
C ARG A 255 -7.05 6.91 -24.48
N SER A 256 -6.23 6.09 -25.11
CA SER A 256 -6.27 4.63 -24.95
C SER A 256 -5.89 4.17 -23.55
N TYR A 257 -4.90 4.79 -22.89
CA TYR A 257 -4.55 4.46 -21.50
C TYR A 257 -5.68 4.83 -20.52
N GLN A 258 -6.21 6.06 -20.63
CA GLN A 258 -7.31 6.52 -19.76
C GLN A 258 -8.58 5.69 -19.98
N GLY A 259 -8.91 5.36 -21.24
CA GLY A 259 -10.04 4.48 -21.56
C GLY A 259 -9.88 3.06 -20.99
N ARG A 260 -8.67 2.49 -21.00
CA ARG A 260 -8.39 1.20 -20.37
C ARG A 260 -8.48 1.25 -18.84
N CYS A 261 -8.07 2.36 -18.22
CA CYS A 261 -8.27 2.57 -16.78
C CYS A 261 -9.77 2.71 -16.44
N ALA A 262 -10.53 3.46 -17.23
CA ALA A 262 -11.98 3.59 -17.08
C ALA A 262 -12.70 2.23 -17.23
N ALA A 263 -12.32 1.45 -18.25
CA ALA A 263 -12.81 0.09 -18.44
C ALA A 263 -12.52 -0.81 -17.22
N ALA A 264 -11.30 -0.74 -16.67
CA ALA A 264 -10.96 -1.49 -15.46
C ALA A 264 -11.81 -1.09 -14.25
N THR A 265 -12.10 0.21 -14.10
CA THR A 265 -12.98 0.74 -13.06
C THR A 265 -14.40 0.19 -13.18
N VAL A 266 -14.98 0.18 -14.39
CA VAL A 266 -16.31 -0.40 -14.64
C VAL A 266 -16.32 -1.90 -14.31
N ILE A 267 -15.32 -2.65 -14.78
CA ILE A 267 -15.19 -4.09 -14.47
C ILE A 267 -15.08 -4.33 -12.97
N LYS A 268 -14.31 -3.49 -12.25
CA LYS A 268 -14.13 -3.60 -10.80
C LYS A 268 -15.43 -3.36 -10.05
N ASN A 269 -16.19 -2.33 -10.43
CA ASN A 269 -17.42 -1.93 -9.76
C ASN A 269 -18.60 -2.86 -10.05
N THR A 270 -18.73 -3.31 -11.31
CA THR A 270 -19.83 -4.19 -11.75
C THR A 270 -19.53 -5.66 -11.48
N LYS A 271 -18.24 -6.03 -11.34
CA LYS A 271 -17.74 -7.42 -11.30
C LYS A 271 -18.11 -8.23 -12.55
N ARG A 272 -18.47 -7.56 -13.65
CA ARG A 272 -18.83 -8.20 -14.92
C ARG A 272 -17.67 -8.14 -15.93
N PRO A 273 -17.61 -9.07 -16.89
CA PRO A 273 -16.65 -9.03 -18.00
C PRO A 273 -16.76 -7.74 -18.84
N MET A 274 -15.73 -7.42 -19.62
CA MET A 274 -15.75 -6.18 -20.40
C MET A 274 -16.79 -6.22 -21.52
N TYR A 275 -17.02 -7.40 -22.10
CA TYR A 275 -18.01 -7.56 -23.17
C TYR A 275 -19.43 -7.15 -22.75
N THR A 276 -19.79 -7.21 -21.46
CA THR A 276 -21.13 -6.78 -21.04
C THR A 276 -21.29 -5.27 -21.18
N LEU A 277 -20.21 -4.50 -20.99
CA LEU A 277 -20.24 -3.06 -21.26
C LEU A 277 -20.43 -2.80 -22.76
N TYR A 278 -19.75 -3.56 -23.62
CA TYR A 278 -19.92 -3.48 -25.08
C TYR A 278 -21.36 -3.77 -25.49
N LYS A 279 -21.97 -4.84 -24.95
CA LYS A 279 -23.37 -5.20 -25.20
C LYS A 279 -24.34 -4.09 -24.79
N THR A 280 -24.07 -3.46 -23.64
CA THR A 280 -24.95 -2.41 -23.10
C THR A 280 -24.84 -1.11 -23.91
N LEU A 281 -23.62 -0.72 -24.32
CA LEU A 281 -23.38 0.54 -25.03
C LEU A 281 -23.75 0.48 -26.52
N LEU A 282 -23.60 -0.67 -27.16
CA LEU A 282 -23.78 -0.80 -28.62
C LEU A 282 -24.99 -1.65 -28.99
N HIS A 283 -25.78 -2.08 -28.01
CA HIS A 283 -26.96 -2.94 -28.16
C HIS A 283 -26.74 -4.19 -29.04
N ARG A 284 -25.48 -4.65 -29.15
CA ARG A 284 -25.09 -5.79 -29.97
C ARG A 284 -24.05 -6.64 -29.25
N SER A 285 -24.11 -7.95 -29.47
CA SER A 285 -23.06 -8.84 -28.96
C SER A 285 -21.76 -8.62 -29.75
N PRO A 286 -20.58 -8.60 -29.10
CA PRO A 286 -19.34 -8.75 -29.83
C PRO A 286 -19.44 -10.04 -30.64
N ALA A 287 -18.95 -10.04 -31.89
CA ALA A 287 -19.12 -11.15 -32.82
C ALA A 287 -18.87 -12.51 -32.12
N VAL A 288 -19.74 -13.49 -32.36
CA VAL A 288 -19.73 -14.82 -31.68
C VAL A 288 -18.36 -15.51 -31.80
N LYS A 289 -17.60 -15.20 -32.87
CA LYS A 289 -16.24 -15.68 -33.13
C LYS A 289 -15.11 -14.78 -32.62
N CYS A 290 -15.37 -13.75 -31.81
CA CYS A 290 -14.31 -12.95 -31.21
C CYS A 290 -13.57 -13.78 -30.15
N PRO A 291 -12.29 -14.14 -30.37
CA PRO A 291 -11.53 -14.96 -29.41
C PRO A 291 -11.43 -14.28 -28.04
N SER A 292 -11.49 -12.94 -28.01
CA SER A 292 -11.46 -12.13 -26.79
C SER A 292 -12.61 -12.41 -25.83
N THR A 293 -13.85 -12.55 -26.32
CA THR A 293 -15.03 -12.80 -25.47
C THR A 293 -14.95 -14.17 -24.80
N ARG A 294 -14.59 -15.22 -25.57
CA ARG A 294 -14.39 -16.59 -25.04
C ARG A 294 -13.25 -16.63 -24.03
N LEU A 295 -12.14 -15.93 -24.29
CA LEU A 295 -11.02 -15.80 -23.35
C LEU A 295 -11.42 -15.05 -22.08
N GLU A 296 -12.24 -14.00 -22.17
CA GLU A 296 -12.75 -13.27 -21.02
C GLU A 296 -13.66 -14.14 -20.13
N GLU A 297 -14.57 -14.90 -20.73
CA GLU A 297 -15.44 -15.84 -20.01
C GLU A 297 -14.65 -16.95 -19.33
N GLN A 298 -13.68 -17.55 -20.03
CA GLN A 298 -12.77 -18.53 -19.42
C GLN A 298 -12.00 -17.93 -18.24
N ARG A 299 -11.49 -16.69 -18.40
CA ARG A 299 -10.81 -15.96 -17.31
C ARG A 299 -11.75 -15.65 -16.15
N TYR A 300 -13.02 -15.35 -16.41
CA TYR A 300 -14.04 -15.13 -15.39
C TYR A 300 -14.31 -16.43 -14.62
N LYS A 301 -14.65 -17.52 -15.32
CA LYS A 301 -14.86 -18.85 -14.74
C LYS A 301 -13.67 -19.33 -13.92
N LYS A 302 -12.44 -19.19 -14.45
CA LYS A 302 -11.19 -19.51 -13.72
C LYS A 302 -11.00 -18.67 -12.46
N ARG A 303 -11.45 -17.42 -12.46
CA ARG A 303 -11.36 -16.51 -11.31
C ARG A 303 -12.38 -16.87 -10.23
N VAL A 304 -13.60 -17.21 -10.62
CA VAL A 304 -14.65 -17.72 -9.71
C VAL A 304 -14.15 -19.00 -9.04
N ARG A 305 -13.71 -19.99 -9.83
CA ARG A 305 -13.11 -21.22 -9.32
C ARG A 305 -11.90 -20.98 -8.42
N GLN A 306 -11.01 -20.04 -8.77
CA GLN A 306 -9.89 -19.69 -7.89
C GLN A 306 -10.33 -19.01 -6.60
N ASN A 307 -11.40 -18.22 -6.60
CA ASN A 307 -11.92 -17.60 -5.38
C ASN A 307 -12.51 -18.66 -4.45
N GLU A 308 -13.25 -19.63 -4.99
CA GLU A 308 -13.74 -20.81 -4.27
C GLU A 308 -12.57 -21.59 -3.66
N LEU A 309 -11.54 -21.91 -4.46
CA LEU A 309 -10.36 -22.63 -4.00
C LEU A 309 -9.51 -21.83 -2.98
N ARG A 310 -9.50 -20.50 -3.04
CA ARG A 310 -8.76 -19.62 -2.11
C ARG A 310 -9.37 -19.58 -0.72
N VAL A 311 -10.64 -19.96 -0.56
CA VAL A 311 -11.20 -20.24 0.77
C VAL A 311 -10.41 -21.38 1.43
N ASN A 312 -9.81 -22.27 0.65
CA ASN A 312 -9.19 -23.49 1.14
C ASN A 312 -7.65 -23.54 1.10
N THR A 313 -6.91 -22.57 0.51
CA THR A 313 -5.43 -22.58 0.58
C THR A 313 -4.74 -21.24 0.23
N TYR A 314 -3.59 -20.99 0.89
CA TYR A 314 -2.72 -19.82 0.74
C TYR A 314 -1.72 -19.96 -0.43
N ARG A 315 -1.50 -18.91 -1.23
CA ARG A 315 -0.49 -18.89 -2.33
C ARG A 315 0.82 -18.19 -1.96
N LYS A 316 1.94 -18.71 -2.50
CA LYS A 316 3.29 -18.14 -2.44
C LYS A 316 3.44 -16.86 -3.29
N ARG A 317 4.35 -15.99 -2.86
CA ARG A 317 4.54 -14.61 -3.32
C ARG A 317 5.73 -14.49 -4.28
N ILE A 318 5.56 -13.77 -5.38
CA ILE A 318 6.64 -13.39 -6.31
C ILE A 318 7.26 -12.07 -5.83
N LYS A 319 8.59 -11.98 -5.82
CA LYS A 319 9.35 -10.77 -5.48
C LYS A 319 9.60 -9.92 -6.74
N PHE A 320 9.49 -8.60 -6.60
CA PHE A 320 10.00 -7.63 -7.57
C PHE A 320 11.08 -6.79 -6.88
N THR A 321 12.16 -6.50 -7.61
CA THR A 321 13.20 -5.54 -7.25
C THR A 321 12.72 -4.12 -7.61
N LYS A 322 13.05 -3.15 -6.74
CA LYS A 322 12.75 -1.72 -6.92
C LYS A 322 14.06 -1.01 -7.32
N GLU A 323 13.99 -0.15 -8.31
CA GLU A 323 15.03 0.87 -8.60
C GLU A 323 14.79 2.08 -7.68
N ASN A 324 15.87 2.62 -7.11
CA ASN A 324 15.86 3.81 -6.26
C ASN A 324 15.94 5.05 -7.15
N ASN A 325 15.00 5.97 -7.00
CA ASN A 325 15.13 7.33 -7.52
C ASN A 325 14.91 8.31 -6.36
N ASP A 326 15.85 9.25 -6.21
CA ASP A 326 15.83 10.30 -5.20
C ASP A 326 14.95 11.47 -5.69
N GLU A 327 13.69 11.51 -5.26
CA GLU A 327 12.73 12.56 -5.63
C GLU A 327 12.05 13.12 -4.36
N LYS A 328 11.85 14.44 -4.27
CA LYS A 328 11.28 15.12 -3.07
C LYS A 328 9.85 14.71 -2.70
N SER A 329 9.17 13.93 -3.54
CA SER A 329 7.80 13.45 -3.33
C SER A 329 7.72 11.95 -3.00
N TYR A 330 8.84 11.22 -3.03
CA TYR A 330 8.88 9.77 -2.76
C TYR A 330 10.23 9.36 -2.17
N GLY A 331 10.24 8.51 -1.13
CA GLY A 331 11.48 8.06 -0.51
C GLY A 331 11.96 8.94 0.65
N HIS A 332 13.26 8.99 0.92
CA HIS A 332 13.79 9.61 2.14
C HIS A 332 13.53 11.13 2.22
N PHE A 333 13.49 11.80 1.05
CA PHE A 333 13.28 13.23 0.90
C PHE A 333 11.80 13.66 0.88
N SER A 334 10.85 12.73 1.04
CA SER A 334 9.43 13.06 1.03
C SER A 334 9.03 13.82 2.30
N GLN A 335 8.43 15.00 2.14
CA GLN A 335 7.87 15.75 3.27
C GLN A 335 6.78 14.91 3.97
N LYS A 336 6.80 14.95 5.30
CA LYS A 336 5.76 14.36 6.15
C LYS A 336 5.06 15.48 6.90
N PRO A 337 3.77 15.35 7.23
CA PRO A 337 3.21 16.20 8.26
C PRO A 337 3.95 15.94 9.57
N ASP A 338 4.14 16.99 10.34
CA ASP A 338 4.73 16.89 11.66
C ASP A 338 3.86 16.01 12.56
N MET A 339 4.52 15.35 13.51
CA MET A 339 3.84 14.59 14.55
C MET A 339 2.96 15.53 15.37
N SER A 340 1.80 15.05 15.84
CA SER A 340 0.98 15.86 16.74
C SER A 340 1.75 16.16 18.03
N GLU A 341 1.51 17.30 18.66
CA GLU A 341 2.16 17.67 19.92
C GLU A 341 1.91 16.64 21.03
N GLU A 342 0.73 16.03 21.03
CA GLU A 342 0.37 14.97 21.98
C GLU A 342 1.20 13.70 21.74
N ASP A 343 1.33 13.26 20.49
CA ASP A 343 2.17 12.11 20.13
C ASP A 343 3.65 12.39 20.45
N PHE A 344 4.14 13.60 20.16
CA PHE A 344 5.52 14.00 20.46
C PHE A 344 5.80 14.00 21.98
N ASN A 345 4.89 14.55 22.77
CA ASN A 345 5.01 14.59 24.23
C ASN A 345 4.91 13.19 24.87
N ASN A 346 4.06 12.31 24.32
CA ASN A 346 4.02 10.91 24.72
C ASN A 346 5.33 10.20 24.40
N GLU A 347 5.92 10.45 23.21
CA GLU A 347 7.24 9.90 22.87
C GLU A 347 8.35 10.39 23.80
N LYS A 348 8.36 11.67 24.17
CA LYS A 348 9.36 12.23 25.11
C LYS A 348 9.24 11.65 26.53
N LYS A 349 8.03 11.27 26.96
CA LYS A 349 7.78 10.65 28.27
C LYS A 349 8.13 9.18 28.32
N GLU A 350 8.02 8.47 27.19
CA GLU A 350 8.33 7.04 27.09
C GLU A 350 9.81 6.75 26.79
N PHE A 351 10.60 7.77 26.38
CA PHE A 351 12.00 7.59 25.94
C PHE A 351 12.95 8.71 26.35
#